data_AF-A0A7G8BHL8-F1
#
_entry.id   AF-A0A7G8BHL8-F1
#
_cell.length_a   1.000
_cell.length_b   1.000
_cell.length_c   1.000
_cell.angle_alpha   90.00
_cell.angle_beta   90.00
_cell.angle_gamma   90.00
#
_symmetry.space_group_name_H-M   'P 1'
#
loop_
_entity.id
_entity.type
_entity.pdbx_description
1 polymer ?
#
loop_
_entity_poly.entity_id
_entity_poly.type
_entity_poly.pdbx_seq_one_letter_code
_entity_poly.pdbx_strand_id
1 'polypeptide(L)'
;MTLAELEKRIAPAKHLLGYFDQQALAPYHNEPEKYLIETDAFEGRLTVTSSYYKELEEADRTDEWLDLRFGYRALASGELAVVLWLPDLRKATKHQQRWLGFHLQAPIWTLESDERFLKWVMRYLEGSWDIDNGPRHHLSETLKTINGLTNEMVGIPLYKHVIDESLGFPIAENTHRYQDAHRTLYGYLIDGIDKDCLARLGAYAGTPINLASDKTITAVTKLLPQLGKPSKFIKATSLVSTQRRIAAHAVRPKAERFPAFSAFTEDLALCVDALKELLGALESLLRVNGILARNRNEAKARLPRIDKQVHHFASILEASQMAGKTVQKVESGIREEIAGLHGSDVLLIHFTDGSILGIDTGSNVFNITSNRNDLRPEEFQTDFHLTWVPSLSQK
;
A
#
# COMPACT_ATOMS: atom_id res chain seq x y z
N MET A 1 -21.66 -21.47 4.35
CA MET A 1 -21.32 -22.11 5.64
C MET A 1 -22.40 -21.72 6.64
N THR A 2 -22.93 -22.66 7.41
CA THR A 2 -24.00 -22.38 8.39
C THR A 2 -23.45 -21.75 9.67
N LEU A 3 -24.30 -21.07 10.44
CA LEU A 3 -23.93 -20.55 11.77
C LEU A 3 -23.42 -21.67 12.70
N ALA A 4 -24.00 -22.87 12.62
CA ALA A 4 -23.59 -24.03 13.41
C ALA A 4 -22.16 -24.49 13.07
N GLU A 5 -21.81 -24.50 11.78
CA GLU A 5 -20.45 -24.82 11.31
C GLU A 5 -19.43 -23.76 11.79
N LEU A 6 -19.78 -22.47 11.71
CA LEU A 6 -18.94 -21.39 12.22
C LEU A 6 -18.71 -21.52 13.73
N GLU A 7 -19.76 -21.74 14.51
CA GLU A 7 -19.67 -21.92 15.97
C GLU A 7 -18.81 -23.12 16.34
N LYS A 8 -18.88 -24.21 15.58
CA LYS A 8 -18.00 -25.38 15.75
C LYS A 8 -16.53 -25.03 15.49
N ARG A 9 -16.23 -24.24 14.46
CA ARG A 9 -14.85 -23.83 14.13
C ARG A 9 -14.24 -22.92 15.20
N ILE A 10 -15.02 -21.97 15.73
CA ILE A 10 -14.51 -21.04 16.75
C ILE A 10 -14.53 -21.63 18.17
N ALA A 11 -15.26 -22.72 18.42
CA ALA A 11 -15.42 -23.29 19.77
C ALA A 11 -14.11 -23.43 20.58
N PRO A 12 -12.97 -23.88 20.01
CA PRO A 12 -11.71 -23.99 20.75
C PRO A 12 -11.18 -22.62 21.24
N ALA A 13 -11.43 -21.56 20.47
CA ALA A 13 -10.90 -20.22 20.70
C ALA A 13 -11.96 -19.24 21.25
N LYS A 14 -13.22 -19.64 21.38
CA LYS A 14 -14.36 -18.75 21.67
C LYS A 14 -14.17 -17.93 22.95
N HIS A 15 -13.59 -18.51 23.98
CA HIS A 15 -13.30 -17.86 25.26
C HIS A 15 -12.16 -16.84 25.21
N LEU A 16 -11.43 -16.80 24.09
CA LEU A 16 -10.34 -15.86 23.80
C LEU A 16 -10.77 -14.75 22.83
N LEU A 17 -12.03 -14.79 22.36
CA LEU A 17 -12.61 -13.76 21.50
C LEU A 17 -13.40 -12.76 22.35
N GLY A 18 -13.15 -11.47 22.11
CA GLY A 18 -13.92 -10.37 22.69
C GLY A 18 -14.72 -9.67 21.61
N TYR A 19 -15.96 -9.31 21.91
CA TYR A 19 -16.85 -8.61 20.98
C TYR A 19 -17.21 -7.24 21.53
N PHE A 20 -17.06 -6.21 20.70
CA PHE A 20 -17.18 -4.81 21.11
C PHE A 20 -18.00 -4.01 20.11
N ASP A 21 -18.67 -2.95 20.58
CA ASP A 21 -19.24 -1.92 19.71
C ASP A 21 -18.12 -1.22 18.90
N GLN A 22 -18.40 -0.84 17.65
CA GLN A 22 -17.43 -0.13 16.80
C GLN A 22 -16.94 1.20 17.42
N GLN A 23 -17.76 1.82 18.27
CA GLN A 23 -17.38 3.04 18.99
C GLN A 23 -16.15 2.84 19.90
N ALA A 24 -15.76 1.60 20.21
CA ALA A 24 -14.49 1.31 20.88
C ALA A 24 -13.27 1.86 20.12
N LEU A 25 -13.36 2.01 18.79
CA LEU A 25 -12.30 2.56 17.95
C LEU A 25 -12.28 4.10 17.92
N ALA A 26 -13.37 4.77 18.32
CA ALA A 26 -13.52 6.21 18.18
C ALA A 26 -12.45 7.04 18.92
N PRO A 27 -12.03 6.71 20.17
CA PRO A 27 -10.99 7.46 20.87
C PRO A 27 -9.65 7.45 20.12
N TYR A 28 -9.33 6.33 19.47
CA TYR A 28 -8.08 6.15 18.74
C TYR A 28 -8.07 6.94 17.43
N HIS A 29 -9.22 7.05 16.75
CA HIS A 29 -9.36 7.93 15.59
C HIS A 29 -9.22 9.43 15.93
N ASN A 30 -9.46 9.81 17.19
CA ASN A 30 -9.36 11.20 17.64
C ASN A 30 -7.93 11.60 18.05
N GLU A 31 -7.00 10.65 18.14
CA GLU A 31 -5.58 10.88 18.48
C GLU A 31 -4.68 10.28 17.36
N PRO A 32 -4.83 10.72 16.08
CA PRO A 32 -4.11 10.15 14.94
C PRO A 32 -2.58 10.36 15.00
N GLU A 33 -2.11 11.29 15.82
CA GLU A 33 -0.68 11.49 16.10
C GLU A 33 -0.08 10.36 16.95
N LYS A 34 -0.92 9.66 17.72
CA LYS A 34 -0.50 8.56 18.62
C LYS A 34 -0.86 7.18 18.10
N TYR A 35 -2.03 7.06 17.47
CA TYR A 35 -2.57 5.77 17.05
C TYR A 35 -2.77 5.70 15.56
N LEU A 36 -2.53 4.51 15.04
CA LEU A 36 -2.74 4.15 13.67
C LEU A 36 -3.81 3.08 13.59
N ILE A 37 -4.84 3.30 12.78
CA ILE A 37 -5.88 2.31 12.49
C ILE A 37 -5.85 2.00 11.01
N GLU A 38 -5.41 0.80 10.68
CA GLU A 38 -5.53 0.21 9.36
C GLU A 38 -6.76 -0.68 9.33
N THR A 39 -7.64 -0.52 8.34
CA THR A 39 -8.80 -1.40 8.21
C THR A 39 -9.16 -1.69 6.76
N ASP A 40 -9.76 -2.85 6.54
CA ASP A 40 -10.35 -3.27 5.27
C ASP A 40 -11.72 -3.94 5.55
N ALA A 41 -12.35 -4.51 4.53
CA ALA A 41 -13.72 -5.01 4.58
C ALA A 41 -14.02 -6.07 5.65
N PHE A 42 -13.01 -6.79 6.15
CA PHE A 42 -13.21 -7.84 7.16
C PHE A 42 -12.20 -7.85 8.31
N GLU A 43 -11.16 -7.01 8.23
CA GLU A 43 -10.07 -6.98 9.20
C GLU A 43 -9.60 -5.57 9.50
N GLY A 44 -8.81 -5.43 10.56
CA GLY A 44 -8.06 -4.24 10.83
C GLY A 44 -6.97 -4.47 11.87
N ARG A 45 -6.12 -3.46 12.01
CA ARG A 45 -5.04 -3.40 12.97
C ARG A 45 -5.00 -2.01 13.60
N LEU A 46 -4.97 -1.97 14.92
CA LEU A 46 -4.78 -0.77 15.71
C LEU A 46 -3.40 -0.84 16.37
N THR A 47 -2.52 0.10 16.03
CA THR A 47 -1.16 0.19 16.58
C THR A 47 -0.86 1.61 17.07
N VAL A 48 0.31 1.80 17.70
CA VAL A 48 0.87 3.12 17.95
C VAL A 48 1.71 3.59 16.77
N THR A 49 1.78 4.90 16.55
CA THR A 49 2.66 5.51 15.54
C THR A 49 4.13 5.32 15.91
N SER A 50 5.04 5.32 14.92
CA SER A 50 6.47 5.17 15.20
C SER A 50 7.04 6.31 16.04
N SER A 51 6.49 7.53 15.93
CA SER A 51 6.85 8.66 16.79
C SER A 51 6.41 8.41 18.23
N TYR A 52 5.16 8.02 18.44
CA TYR A 52 4.64 7.78 19.79
C TYR A 52 5.30 6.55 20.44
N TYR A 53 5.65 5.54 19.64
CA TYR A 53 6.43 4.40 20.13
C TYR A 53 7.76 4.83 20.75
N LYS A 54 8.51 5.72 20.09
CA LYS A 54 9.77 6.24 20.63
C LYS A 54 9.56 7.03 21.93
N GLU A 55 8.52 7.85 21.99
CA GLU A 55 8.17 8.58 23.22
C GLU A 55 7.83 7.63 24.37
N LEU A 56 7.14 6.53 24.10
CA LEU A 56 6.83 5.51 25.10
C LEU A 56 8.08 4.73 25.55
N GLU A 57 8.99 4.42 24.62
CA GLU A 57 10.25 3.74 24.90
C GLU A 57 11.17 4.62 25.78
N GLU A 58 11.33 5.89 25.43
CA GLU A 58 12.11 6.86 26.21
C GLU A 58 11.53 7.07 27.63
N ALA A 59 10.22 6.92 27.79
CA ALA A 59 9.52 7.07 29.05
C ALA A 59 9.32 5.76 29.84
N ASP A 60 9.82 4.62 29.35
CA ASP A 60 9.62 3.27 29.91
C ASP A 60 8.12 2.91 30.14
N ARG A 61 7.24 3.37 29.23
CA ARG A 61 5.77 3.18 29.28
C ARG A 61 5.31 2.04 28.37
N THR A 62 5.92 0.87 28.55
CA THR A 62 5.64 -0.32 27.73
C THR A 62 4.21 -0.85 27.86
N ASP A 63 3.52 -0.52 28.94
CA ASP A 63 2.12 -0.92 29.22
C ASP A 63 1.07 -0.12 28.41
N GLU A 64 1.50 0.94 27.74
CA GLU A 64 0.69 1.75 26.83
C GLU A 64 0.85 1.37 25.37
N TRP A 65 1.81 0.50 25.07
CA TRP A 65 1.95 -0.08 23.76
C TRP A 65 0.69 -0.86 23.38
N LEU A 66 0.32 -0.74 22.12
CA LEU A 66 -0.89 -1.32 21.56
C LEU A 66 -0.57 -1.90 20.19
N ASP A 67 -0.93 -3.17 20.00
CA ASP A 67 -0.95 -3.84 18.70
C ASP A 67 -2.11 -4.83 18.71
N LEU A 68 -3.26 -4.39 18.22
CA LEU A 68 -4.50 -5.15 18.21
C LEU A 68 -4.90 -5.48 16.79
N ARG A 69 -5.03 -6.76 16.48
CA ARG A 69 -5.67 -7.24 15.26
C ARG A 69 -7.14 -7.52 15.54
N PHE A 70 -8.00 -7.02 14.68
CA PHE A 70 -9.44 -7.15 14.83
C PHE A 70 -10.12 -7.53 13.53
N GLY A 71 -11.37 -7.97 13.66
CA GLY A 71 -12.26 -8.24 12.54
C GLY A 71 -13.65 -7.71 12.82
N TYR A 72 -14.59 -8.07 11.96
CA TYR A 72 -15.99 -7.67 12.08
C TYR A 72 -16.91 -8.89 12.12
N ARG A 73 -17.94 -8.84 12.98
CA ARG A 73 -19.01 -9.84 13.04
C ARG A 73 -20.38 -9.16 13.07
N ALA A 74 -21.27 -9.55 12.17
CA ALA A 74 -22.59 -8.96 12.02
C ALA A 74 -23.56 -9.39 13.13
N LEU A 75 -24.22 -8.40 13.72
CA LEU A 75 -25.33 -8.54 14.65
C LEU A 75 -26.63 -8.76 13.88
N ALA A 76 -27.65 -9.29 14.55
CA ALA A 76 -29.00 -9.44 13.98
C ALA A 76 -29.65 -8.09 13.63
N SER A 77 -29.17 -6.98 14.22
CA SER A 77 -29.59 -5.62 13.86
C SER A 77 -29.04 -5.14 12.50
N GLY A 78 -28.08 -5.86 11.93
CA GLY A 78 -27.32 -5.45 10.73
C GLY A 78 -26.06 -4.65 11.04
N GLU A 79 -25.86 -4.21 12.28
CA GLU A 79 -24.63 -3.53 12.72
C GLU A 79 -23.48 -4.51 12.87
N LEU A 80 -22.23 -4.02 12.79
CA LEU A 80 -21.05 -4.86 12.99
C LEU A 80 -20.51 -4.68 14.40
N ALA A 81 -20.20 -5.78 15.06
CA ALA A 81 -19.35 -5.82 16.23
C ALA A 81 -17.87 -5.96 15.80
N VAL A 82 -16.98 -5.30 16.52
CA VAL A 82 -15.54 -5.53 16.43
C VAL A 82 -15.20 -6.79 17.20
N VAL A 83 -14.51 -7.75 16.57
CA VAL A 83 -13.99 -8.94 17.23
C VAL A 83 -12.48 -8.81 17.44
N LEU A 84 -12.02 -9.12 18.66
CA LEU A 84 -10.61 -9.07 19.05
C LEU A 84 -10.13 -10.41 19.60
N TRP A 85 -8.84 -10.67 19.43
CA TRP A 85 -8.10 -11.64 20.25
C TRP A 85 -7.82 -11.03 21.62
N LEU A 86 -8.55 -11.45 22.66
CA LEU A 86 -8.46 -10.91 24.02
C LEU A 86 -7.04 -10.93 24.60
N PRO A 87 -6.19 -11.94 24.38
CA PRO A 87 -4.82 -11.91 24.87
C PRO A 87 -4.00 -10.70 24.42
N ASP A 88 -4.27 -10.12 23.24
CA ASP A 88 -3.55 -8.93 22.80
C ASP A 88 -4.04 -7.67 23.52
N LEU A 89 -5.36 -7.56 23.76
CA LEU A 89 -5.91 -6.51 24.61
C LEU A 89 -5.46 -6.63 26.07
N ARG A 90 -5.24 -7.86 26.56
CA ARG A 90 -4.74 -8.10 27.93
C ARG A 90 -3.32 -7.58 28.16
N LYS A 91 -2.46 -7.59 27.13
CA LYS A 91 -1.10 -7.02 27.20
C LYS A 91 -1.15 -5.49 27.31
N ALA A 92 -2.12 -4.86 26.66
CA ALA A 92 -2.33 -3.41 26.64
C ALA A 92 -3.17 -2.92 27.83
N THR A 93 -2.64 -3.05 29.06
CA THR A 93 -3.41 -2.89 30.31
C THR A 93 -4.11 -1.52 30.45
N LYS A 94 -3.47 -0.42 30.04
CA LYS A 94 -4.10 0.92 30.09
C LYS A 94 -5.25 1.10 29.09
N HIS A 95 -5.30 0.27 28.05
CA HIS A 95 -6.34 0.33 27.02
C HIS A 95 -7.57 -0.50 27.39
N GLN A 96 -7.43 -1.53 28.23
CA GLN A 96 -8.54 -2.43 28.61
C GLN A 96 -9.79 -1.67 29.10
N GLN A 97 -9.61 -0.66 29.95
CA GLN A 97 -10.71 0.14 30.49
C GLN A 97 -11.50 0.87 29.40
N ARG A 98 -10.83 1.34 28.34
CA ARG A 98 -11.47 1.99 27.20
C ARG A 98 -12.37 1.01 26.46
N TRP A 99 -11.92 -0.23 26.28
CA TRP A 99 -12.66 -1.27 25.57
C TRP A 99 -13.80 -1.89 26.40
N LEU A 100 -13.62 -2.04 27.72
CA LEU A 100 -14.62 -2.65 28.61
C LEU A 100 -15.99 -1.95 28.56
N GLY A 101 -16.00 -0.62 28.40
CA GLY A 101 -17.23 0.17 28.28
C GLY A 101 -18.06 -0.15 27.02
N PHE A 102 -17.44 -0.76 26.01
CA PHE A 102 -18.06 -1.12 24.74
C PHE A 102 -18.26 -2.64 24.58
N HIS A 103 -18.00 -3.44 25.61
CA HIS A 103 -18.06 -4.90 25.52
C HIS A 103 -19.51 -5.41 25.37
N LEU A 104 -19.71 -6.28 24.39
CA LEU A 104 -21.00 -6.92 24.11
C LEU A 104 -21.09 -8.24 24.89
N GLN A 105 -21.86 -8.26 25.98
CA GLN A 105 -21.95 -9.42 26.88
C GLN A 105 -22.77 -10.59 26.31
N ALA A 106 -23.84 -10.30 25.56
CA ALA A 106 -24.71 -11.30 24.96
C ALA A 106 -25.22 -10.84 23.58
N PRO A 107 -24.31 -10.60 22.61
CA PRO A 107 -24.69 -10.17 21.27
C PRO A 107 -25.55 -11.22 20.57
N ILE A 108 -26.59 -10.75 19.89
CA ILE A 108 -27.42 -11.59 19.01
C ILE A 108 -26.83 -11.49 17.61
N TRP A 109 -26.29 -12.60 17.11
CA TRP A 109 -25.67 -12.66 15.79
C TRP A 109 -26.71 -12.78 14.68
N THR A 110 -26.36 -12.30 13.48
CA THR A 110 -27.18 -12.57 12.30
C THR A 110 -27.31 -14.08 12.05
N LEU A 111 -28.47 -14.50 11.52
CA LEU A 111 -28.68 -15.87 11.05
C LEU A 111 -28.12 -16.09 9.64
N GLU A 112 -27.79 -15.01 8.94
CA GLU A 112 -27.20 -15.03 7.60
C GLU A 112 -25.72 -15.41 7.66
N SER A 113 -25.17 -15.83 6.51
CA SER A 113 -23.74 -16.12 6.39
C SER A 113 -22.93 -14.83 6.46
N ASP A 114 -22.09 -14.68 7.50
CA ASP A 114 -21.16 -13.55 7.61
C ASP A 114 -19.78 -13.93 7.05
N GLU A 115 -19.61 -13.74 5.75
CA GLU A 115 -18.36 -14.05 5.05
C GLU A 115 -17.16 -13.25 5.59
N ARG A 116 -17.38 -12.05 6.12
CA ARG A 116 -16.30 -11.22 6.68
C ARG A 116 -15.72 -11.88 7.92
N PHE A 117 -16.58 -12.23 8.87
CA PHE A 117 -16.13 -12.92 10.07
C PHE A 117 -15.49 -14.27 9.76
N LEU A 118 -16.03 -14.99 8.78
CA LEU A 118 -15.44 -16.24 8.29
C LEU A 118 -14.01 -16.04 7.76
N LYS A 119 -13.80 -15.05 6.88
CA LYS A 119 -12.46 -14.72 6.34
C LYS A 119 -11.49 -14.36 7.46
N TRP A 120 -11.96 -13.58 8.44
CA TRP A 120 -11.16 -13.22 9.62
C TRP A 120 -10.77 -14.46 10.45
N VAL A 121 -11.72 -15.35 10.74
CA VAL A 121 -11.46 -16.61 11.47
C VAL A 121 -10.44 -17.47 10.72
N MET A 122 -10.62 -17.66 9.41
CA MET A 122 -9.69 -18.46 8.61
C MET A 122 -8.28 -17.87 8.61
N ARG A 123 -8.16 -16.55 8.49
CA ARG A 123 -6.87 -15.89 8.46
C ARG A 123 -6.16 -15.91 9.82
N TYR A 124 -6.86 -15.54 10.89
CA TYR A 124 -6.22 -15.27 12.17
C TYR A 124 -6.33 -16.39 13.20
N LEU A 125 -7.36 -17.24 13.14
CA LEU A 125 -7.48 -18.39 14.05
C LEU A 125 -6.96 -19.67 13.43
N GLU A 126 -7.08 -19.83 12.12
CA GLU A 126 -6.66 -21.05 11.42
C GLU A 126 -5.36 -20.89 10.63
N GLY A 127 -4.83 -19.67 10.51
CA GLY A 127 -3.56 -19.40 9.82
C GLY A 127 -3.61 -19.61 8.31
N SER A 128 -4.79 -19.47 7.70
CA SER A 128 -4.95 -19.58 6.25
C SER A 128 -4.50 -18.30 5.54
N TRP A 129 -3.51 -18.44 4.67
CA TRP A 129 -3.02 -17.38 3.78
C TRP A 129 -3.77 -17.32 2.45
N ASP A 130 -4.61 -18.33 2.15
CA ASP A 130 -5.43 -18.41 0.93
C ASP A 130 -6.74 -17.62 1.06
N ILE A 131 -6.69 -16.50 1.78
CA ILE A 131 -7.83 -15.59 1.96
C ILE A 131 -7.54 -14.35 1.13
N ASP A 132 -8.42 -14.04 0.19
CA ASP A 132 -8.30 -12.82 -0.61
C ASP A 132 -8.42 -11.57 0.27
N ASN A 133 -7.59 -10.57 -0.03
CA ASN A 133 -7.61 -9.28 0.66
C ASN A 133 -8.86 -8.47 0.30
N GLY A 134 -9.14 -7.45 1.11
CA GLY A 134 -10.29 -6.58 0.86
C GLY A 134 -10.04 -5.55 -0.25
N PRO A 135 -11.08 -4.80 -0.64
CA PRO A 135 -11.01 -3.86 -1.75
C PRO A 135 -10.03 -2.70 -1.51
N ARG A 136 -9.76 -2.29 -0.25
CA ARG A 136 -8.77 -1.22 0.02
C ARG A 136 -7.38 -1.67 -0.40
N HIS A 137 -6.99 -2.90 -0.04
CA HIS A 137 -5.71 -3.48 -0.46
C HIS A 137 -5.59 -3.51 -1.99
N HIS A 138 -6.59 -4.06 -2.68
CA HIS A 138 -6.61 -4.15 -4.14
C HIS A 138 -6.58 -2.79 -4.82
N LEU A 139 -7.22 -1.78 -4.21
CA LEU A 139 -7.21 -0.40 -4.71
C LEU A 139 -5.80 0.18 -4.63
N SER A 140 -5.12 0.01 -3.49
CA SER A 140 -3.73 0.43 -3.28
C SER A 140 -2.79 -0.25 -4.27
N GLU A 141 -2.86 -1.58 -4.41
CA GLU A 141 -1.99 -2.33 -5.32
C GLU A 141 -2.21 -1.98 -6.79
N THR A 142 -3.45 -1.74 -7.19
CA THR A 142 -3.76 -1.29 -8.56
C THR A 142 -3.19 0.12 -8.80
N LEU A 143 -3.34 1.03 -7.84
CA LEU A 143 -2.78 2.39 -7.94
C LEU A 143 -1.24 2.37 -8.00
N LYS A 144 -0.57 1.57 -7.16
CA LYS A 144 0.89 1.36 -7.24
C LYS A 144 1.32 0.83 -8.60
N THR A 145 0.54 -0.07 -9.19
CA THR A 145 0.80 -0.61 -10.53
C THR A 145 0.67 0.45 -11.61
N ILE A 146 -0.36 1.28 -11.56
CA ILE A 146 -0.53 2.43 -12.47
C ILE A 146 0.63 3.42 -12.32
N ASN A 147 1.03 3.74 -11.08
CA ASN A 147 2.16 4.63 -10.81
C ASN A 147 3.48 4.05 -11.30
N GLY A 148 3.75 2.77 -11.07
CA GLY A 148 4.94 2.08 -11.58
C GLY A 148 5.00 2.09 -13.10
N LEU A 149 3.86 1.81 -13.76
CA LEU A 149 3.75 1.87 -15.23
C LEU A 149 4.05 3.26 -15.78
N THR A 150 3.40 4.29 -15.25
CA THR A 150 3.57 5.66 -15.75
C THR A 150 4.94 6.23 -15.42
N ASN A 151 5.47 5.95 -14.22
CA ASN A 151 6.81 6.37 -13.84
C ASN A 151 7.88 5.71 -14.72
N GLU A 152 7.72 4.43 -15.06
CA GLU A 152 8.64 3.74 -15.96
C GLU A 152 8.59 4.27 -17.41
N MET A 153 7.39 4.63 -17.89
CA MET A 153 7.20 5.00 -19.30
C MET A 153 7.39 6.49 -19.59
N VAL A 154 6.99 7.37 -18.67
CA VAL A 154 7.06 8.83 -18.86
C VAL A 154 7.81 9.57 -17.74
N GLY A 155 8.41 8.84 -16.81
CA GLY A 155 9.32 9.35 -15.79
C GLY A 155 8.66 9.99 -14.56
N ILE A 156 7.32 9.96 -14.48
CA ILE A 156 6.56 10.45 -13.33
C ILE A 156 5.31 9.58 -13.11
N PRO A 157 4.87 9.37 -11.85
CA PRO A 157 3.68 8.61 -11.53
C PRO A 157 2.40 9.37 -11.89
N LEU A 158 1.33 8.65 -12.26
CA LEU A 158 0.02 9.25 -12.54
C LEU A 158 -0.65 9.81 -11.28
N TYR A 159 -0.53 9.12 -10.16
CA TYR A 159 -1.10 9.55 -8.88
C TYR A 159 0.02 10.06 -7.96
N LYS A 160 -0.15 11.29 -7.46
CA LYS A 160 0.78 11.97 -6.55
C LYS A 160 0.94 11.29 -5.19
N HIS A 161 -0.12 10.60 -4.77
CA HIS A 161 -0.20 9.95 -3.48
C HIS A 161 -0.53 8.48 -3.67
N VAL A 162 0.12 7.63 -2.88
CA VAL A 162 -0.31 6.24 -2.70
C VAL A 162 -1.38 6.23 -1.62
N ILE A 163 -2.33 5.31 -1.69
CA ILE A 163 -3.31 5.11 -0.62
C ILE A 163 -2.55 4.75 0.65
N ASP A 164 -2.56 5.66 1.61
CA ASP A 164 -1.96 5.46 2.91
C ASP A 164 -2.93 4.77 3.89
N GLU A 165 -2.46 4.60 5.11
CA GLU A 165 -3.18 3.96 6.21
C GLU A 165 -4.37 4.82 6.70
N SER A 166 -4.42 6.10 6.33
CA SER A 166 -5.48 7.04 6.71
C SER A 166 -6.77 6.89 5.88
N LEU A 167 -6.73 6.14 4.77
CA LEU A 167 -7.95 5.73 4.07
C LEU A 167 -8.70 4.67 4.91
N GLY A 168 -9.39 5.16 5.93
CA GLY A 168 -10.22 4.36 6.82
C GLY A 168 -11.62 4.12 6.25
N PHE A 169 -12.27 3.09 6.79
CA PHE A 169 -13.69 2.84 6.57
C PHE A 169 -14.54 3.80 7.42
N PRO A 170 -15.83 3.96 7.10
CA PRO A 170 -16.75 4.73 7.94
C PRO A 170 -16.74 4.21 9.38
N ILE A 171 -16.51 5.12 10.33
CA ILE A 171 -16.42 4.80 11.77
C ILE A 171 -17.79 4.61 12.45
N ALA A 172 -18.89 4.78 11.71
CA ALA A 172 -20.25 4.61 12.20
C ALA A 172 -21.25 4.44 11.04
N GLU A 173 -22.37 3.78 11.31
CA GLU A 173 -23.44 3.49 10.35
C GLU A 173 -24.38 4.70 10.14
N ASN A 174 -23.84 5.76 9.54
CA ASN A 174 -24.62 6.94 9.14
C ASN A 174 -24.11 7.62 7.87
N THR A 175 -24.97 8.44 7.26
CA THR A 175 -24.69 9.16 6.01
C THR A 175 -23.49 10.09 6.10
N HIS A 176 -23.21 10.66 7.28
CA HIS A 176 -22.08 11.56 7.45
C HIS A 176 -20.74 10.82 7.33
N ARG A 177 -20.58 9.69 8.02
CA ARG A 177 -19.33 8.92 7.96
C ARG A 177 -19.07 8.28 6.61
N TYR A 178 -20.13 7.85 5.94
CA TYR A 178 -20.06 7.38 4.54
C TYR A 178 -19.51 8.46 3.58
N GLN A 179 -20.01 9.68 3.69
CA GLN A 179 -19.60 10.82 2.86
C GLN A 179 -18.19 11.34 3.23
N ASP A 180 -17.83 11.32 4.52
CA ASP A 180 -16.49 11.71 4.98
C ASP A 180 -15.42 10.75 4.40
N ALA A 181 -15.70 9.44 4.37
CA ALA A 181 -14.82 8.44 3.76
C ALA A 181 -14.62 8.70 2.25
N HIS A 182 -15.70 9.06 1.54
CA HIS A 182 -15.62 9.46 0.13
C HIS A 182 -14.83 10.75 -0.10
N ARG A 183 -14.86 11.70 0.84
CA ARG A 183 -14.04 12.92 0.76
C ARG A 183 -12.55 12.58 0.80
N THR A 184 -12.13 11.66 1.66
CA THR A 184 -10.73 11.18 1.69
C THR A 184 -10.39 10.44 0.40
N LEU A 185 -11.27 9.54 -0.06
CA LEU A 185 -11.07 8.78 -1.30
C LEU A 185 -10.94 9.69 -2.54
N TYR A 186 -11.67 10.81 -2.58
CA TYR A 186 -11.58 11.82 -3.65
C TYR A 186 -10.18 12.42 -3.76
N GLY A 187 -9.53 12.67 -2.61
CA GLY A 187 -8.15 13.17 -2.54
C GLY A 187 -7.15 12.27 -3.26
N TYR A 188 -7.38 10.95 -3.21
CA TYR A 188 -6.56 9.96 -3.91
C TYR A 188 -6.95 9.79 -5.38
N LEU A 189 -8.22 9.52 -5.66
CA LEU A 189 -8.66 9.05 -6.98
C LEU A 189 -8.89 10.17 -8.01
N ILE A 190 -9.12 11.41 -7.58
CA ILE A 190 -9.47 12.52 -8.48
C ILE A 190 -8.49 13.68 -8.33
N ASP A 191 -8.34 14.23 -7.12
CA ASP A 191 -7.38 15.32 -6.88
C ASP A 191 -5.92 14.82 -6.91
N GLY A 192 -5.72 13.53 -6.62
CA GLY A 192 -4.42 12.89 -6.62
C GLY A 192 -3.83 12.65 -8.01
N ILE A 193 -4.61 12.80 -9.09
CA ILE A 193 -4.10 12.64 -10.46
C ILE A 193 -3.17 13.81 -10.81
N ASP A 194 -1.97 13.48 -11.26
CA ASP A 194 -0.95 14.42 -11.68
C ASP A 194 -1.19 14.89 -13.13
N LYS A 195 -1.45 16.20 -13.27
CA LYS A 195 -1.63 16.83 -14.57
C LYS A 195 -0.35 16.80 -15.39
N ASP A 196 0.83 16.90 -14.79
CA ASP A 196 2.09 16.84 -15.53
C ASP A 196 2.30 15.44 -16.12
N CYS A 197 1.87 14.40 -15.40
CA CYS A 197 1.86 13.03 -15.93
C CYS A 197 0.92 12.92 -17.14
N LEU A 198 -0.29 13.48 -17.05
CA LEU A 198 -1.21 13.50 -18.20
C LEU A 198 -0.63 14.25 -19.40
N ALA A 199 0.11 15.34 -19.17
CA ALA A 199 0.78 16.09 -20.23
C ALA A 199 1.81 15.23 -20.96
N ARG A 200 2.65 14.51 -20.21
CA ARG A 200 3.68 13.63 -20.76
C ARG A 200 3.09 12.41 -21.46
N LEU A 201 2.03 11.83 -20.93
CA LEU A 201 1.29 10.76 -21.61
C LEU A 201 0.67 11.25 -22.91
N GLY A 202 0.10 12.46 -22.93
CA GLY A 202 -0.42 13.08 -24.14
C GLY A 202 0.67 13.32 -25.19
N ALA A 203 1.84 13.81 -24.78
CA ALA A 203 2.99 13.97 -25.65
C ALA A 203 3.49 12.62 -26.19
N TYR A 204 3.58 11.59 -25.34
CA TYR A 204 3.94 10.22 -25.73
C TYR A 204 2.95 9.65 -26.76
N ALA A 205 1.66 9.89 -26.56
CA ALA A 205 0.59 9.42 -27.44
C ALA A 205 0.42 10.26 -28.73
N GLY A 206 1.21 11.33 -28.93
CA GLY A 206 1.02 12.27 -30.03
C GLY A 206 -0.30 13.05 -29.97
N THR A 207 -0.93 13.12 -28.79
CA THR A 207 -2.21 13.82 -28.55
C THR A 207 -2.03 14.81 -27.39
N PRO A 208 -1.49 16.01 -27.63
CA PRO A 208 -1.28 17.01 -26.59
C PRO A 208 -2.61 17.41 -25.93
N ILE A 209 -2.63 17.48 -24.59
CA ILE A 209 -3.84 17.80 -23.82
C ILE A 209 -3.68 19.18 -23.20
N ASN A 210 -4.70 20.03 -23.35
CA ASN A 210 -4.74 21.32 -22.67
C ASN A 210 -5.25 21.18 -21.24
N LEU A 211 -4.34 21.15 -20.28
CA LEU A 211 -4.61 20.90 -18.86
C LEU A 211 -4.98 22.16 -18.06
N ALA A 212 -4.90 23.34 -18.67
CA ALA A 212 -5.23 24.62 -18.02
C ALA A 212 -6.75 24.82 -17.91
N SER A 213 -7.52 24.40 -18.92
CA SER A 213 -8.98 24.56 -18.96
C SER A 213 -9.75 23.30 -18.54
N ASP A 214 -9.16 22.11 -18.72
CA ASP A 214 -9.86 20.86 -18.49
C ASP A 214 -9.89 20.44 -17.02
N LYS A 215 -11.06 19.99 -16.57
CA LYS A 215 -11.18 19.22 -15.32
C LYS A 215 -10.40 17.91 -15.46
N THR A 216 -9.79 17.44 -14.39
CA THR A 216 -8.91 16.27 -14.37
C THR A 216 -9.50 15.04 -15.05
N ILE A 217 -10.72 14.65 -14.70
CA ILE A 217 -11.39 13.49 -15.31
C ILE A 217 -11.66 13.70 -16.80
N THR A 218 -12.02 14.92 -17.21
CA THR A 218 -12.19 15.25 -18.63
C THR A 218 -10.87 15.08 -19.39
N ALA A 219 -9.75 15.56 -18.84
CA ALA A 219 -8.44 15.37 -19.44
C ALA A 219 -8.06 13.88 -19.57
N VAL A 220 -8.32 13.07 -18.53
CA VAL A 220 -8.13 11.61 -18.60
C VAL A 220 -8.95 10.99 -19.73
N THR A 221 -10.24 11.31 -19.84
CA THR A 221 -11.10 10.76 -20.90
C THR A 221 -10.77 11.27 -22.30
N LYS A 222 -10.12 12.43 -22.44
CA LYS A 222 -9.59 12.89 -23.74
C LYS A 222 -8.35 12.08 -24.15
N LEU A 223 -7.48 11.77 -23.20
CA LEU A 223 -6.31 10.91 -23.41
C LEU A 223 -6.71 9.46 -23.73
N LEU A 224 -7.71 8.96 -23.00
CA LEU A 224 -8.17 7.58 -23.03
C LEU A 224 -9.70 7.55 -23.30
N PRO A 225 -10.14 7.77 -24.56
CA PRO A 225 -11.56 7.89 -24.91
C PRO A 225 -12.42 6.67 -24.55
N GLN A 226 -11.82 5.48 -24.46
CA GLN A 226 -12.50 4.27 -24.02
C GLN A 226 -13.07 4.38 -22.60
N LEU A 227 -12.45 5.21 -21.74
CA LEU A 227 -12.94 5.46 -20.39
C LEU A 227 -14.15 6.41 -20.37
N GLY A 228 -14.37 7.19 -21.43
CA GLY A 228 -15.46 8.18 -21.51
C GLY A 228 -16.82 7.63 -21.93
N LYS A 229 -16.89 6.37 -22.37
CA LYS A 229 -18.17 5.65 -22.58
C LYS A 229 -18.77 5.27 -21.22
N PRO A 230 -20.04 4.83 -21.10
CA PRO A 230 -20.54 4.25 -19.86
C PRO A 230 -19.58 3.15 -19.39
N SER A 231 -18.77 3.48 -18.39
CA SER A 231 -17.60 2.73 -17.94
C SER A 231 -17.61 2.67 -16.42
N LYS A 232 -16.86 1.71 -15.85
CA LYS A 232 -16.70 1.64 -14.40
C LYS A 232 -15.91 2.86 -13.92
N PHE A 233 -14.95 3.33 -14.70
CA PHE A 233 -14.19 4.55 -14.43
C PHE A 233 -15.07 5.78 -14.22
N ILE A 234 -15.98 6.09 -15.17
CA ILE A 234 -16.86 7.26 -15.05
C ILE A 234 -17.88 7.06 -13.93
N LYS A 235 -18.41 5.85 -13.75
CA LYS A 235 -19.34 5.54 -12.67
C LYS A 235 -18.71 5.77 -11.29
N ALA A 236 -17.52 5.23 -11.06
CA ALA A 236 -16.79 5.37 -9.79
C ALA A 236 -16.41 6.83 -9.52
N THR A 237 -15.78 7.52 -10.48
CA THR A 237 -15.34 8.90 -10.28
C THR A 237 -16.51 9.87 -10.10
N SER A 238 -17.64 9.63 -10.76
CA SER A 238 -18.88 10.41 -10.56
C SER A 238 -19.48 10.19 -9.18
N LEU A 239 -19.51 8.93 -8.70
CA LEU A 239 -19.97 8.58 -7.36
C LEU A 239 -19.11 9.27 -6.28
N VAL A 240 -17.79 9.09 -6.34
CA VAL A 240 -16.85 9.68 -5.38
C VAL A 240 -16.95 11.21 -5.37
N SER A 241 -17.04 11.83 -6.56
CA SER A 241 -17.24 13.28 -6.69
C SER A 241 -18.56 13.75 -6.10
N THR A 242 -19.65 13.00 -6.29
CA THR A 242 -20.98 13.33 -5.76
C THR A 242 -20.98 13.27 -4.23
N GLN A 243 -20.48 12.18 -3.65
CA GLN A 243 -20.43 12.03 -2.19
C GLN A 243 -19.51 13.06 -1.52
N ARG A 244 -18.35 13.35 -2.12
CA ARG A 244 -17.46 14.42 -1.66
C ARG A 244 -18.12 15.79 -1.68
N ARG A 245 -18.94 16.11 -2.69
CA ARG A 245 -19.69 17.39 -2.74
C ARG A 245 -20.65 17.50 -1.57
N ILE A 246 -21.38 16.43 -1.24
CA ILE A 246 -22.29 16.40 -0.09
C ILE A 246 -21.51 16.63 1.22
N ALA A 247 -20.33 16.02 1.37
CA ALA A 247 -19.47 16.24 2.53
C ALA A 247 -18.93 17.68 2.67
N ALA A 248 -18.78 18.40 1.56
CA ALA A 248 -18.18 19.74 1.52
C ALA A 248 -19.21 20.89 1.56
N HIS A 249 -20.52 20.61 1.48
CA HIS A 249 -21.54 21.65 1.51
C HIS A 249 -21.65 22.31 2.90
N ALA A 250 -21.75 23.64 2.92
CA ALA A 250 -21.84 24.45 4.15
C ALA A 250 -23.07 24.13 5.01
N VAL A 251 -24.14 23.59 4.41
CA VAL A 251 -25.30 23.05 5.12
C VAL A 251 -25.46 21.59 4.70
N ARG A 252 -24.78 20.71 5.44
CA ARG A 252 -24.92 19.27 5.27
C ARG A 252 -26.32 18.84 5.75
N PRO A 253 -27.02 17.96 5.01
CA PRO A 253 -28.26 17.35 5.52
C PRO A 253 -28.02 16.67 6.88
N LYS A 254 -29.07 16.54 7.69
CA LYS A 254 -28.98 15.86 8.98
C LYS A 254 -28.43 14.44 8.80
N ALA A 255 -27.59 13.99 9.72
CA ALA A 255 -27.11 12.61 9.71
C ALA A 255 -28.29 11.65 9.89
N GLU A 256 -28.36 10.64 9.03
CA GLU A 256 -29.38 9.59 9.07
C GLU A 256 -28.69 8.24 9.20
N ARG A 257 -29.38 7.28 9.81
CA ARG A 257 -28.92 5.90 9.89
C ARG A 257 -28.76 5.35 8.47
N PHE A 258 -27.59 4.80 8.17
CA PHE A 258 -27.23 4.33 6.84
C PHE A 258 -26.17 3.24 6.96
N PRO A 259 -26.24 2.13 6.19
CA PRO A 259 -25.24 1.07 6.22
C PRO A 259 -23.93 1.52 5.53
N ALA A 260 -23.26 2.47 6.16
CA ALA A 260 -22.08 3.16 5.66
C ALA A 260 -20.94 2.18 5.38
N PHE A 261 -20.72 1.21 6.26
CA PHE A 261 -19.60 0.30 6.14
C PHE A 261 -19.73 -0.60 4.90
N SER A 262 -20.88 -1.27 4.74
CA SER A 262 -21.11 -2.16 3.59
C SER A 262 -21.21 -1.38 2.28
N ALA A 263 -21.93 -0.26 2.27
CA ALA A 263 -22.04 0.59 1.07
C ALA A 263 -20.66 1.09 0.62
N PHE A 264 -19.82 1.57 1.55
CA PHE A 264 -18.47 1.99 1.20
C PHE A 264 -17.58 0.84 0.73
N THR A 265 -17.77 -0.37 1.28
CA THR A 265 -17.08 -1.58 0.80
C THR A 265 -17.38 -1.83 -0.68
N GLU A 266 -18.66 -1.79 -1.06
CA GLU A 266 -19.11 -1.98 -2.43
C GLU A 266 -18.58 -0.88 -3.36
N ASP A 267 -18.60 0.36 -2.90
CA ASP A 267 -18.08 1.51 -3.64
C ASP A 267 -16.57 1.44 -3.86
N LEU A 268 -15.81 0.96 -2.86
CA LEU A 268 -14.39 0.69 -3.00
C LEU A 268 -14.14 -0.42 -4.03
N ALA A 269 -14.93 -1.49 -4.04
CA ALA A 269 -14.82 -2.54 -5.06
C ALA A 269 -15.10 -1.99 -6.48
N LEU A 270 -16.08 -1.10 -6.62
CA LEU A 270 -16.31 -0.37 -7.86
C LEU A 270 -15.11 0.51 -8.25
N CYS A 271 -14.45 1.16 -7.28
CA CYS A 271 -13.23 1.94 -7.52
C CYS A 271 -12.05 1.06 -7.94
N VAL A 272 -11.90 -0.14 -7.36
CA VAL A 272 -10.88 -1.12 -7.79
C VAL A 272 -11.09 -1.48 -9.25
N ASP A 273 -12.33 -1.82 -9.62
CA ASP A 273 -12.66 -2.15 -11.00
C ASP A 273 -12.42 -0.97 -11.97
N ALA A 274 -12.73 0.25 -11.54
CA ALA A 274 -12.45 1.47 -12.29
C ALA A 274 -10.94 1.69 -12.50
N LEU A 275 -10.11 1.44 -11.49
CA LEU A 275 -8.65 1.53 -11.63
C LEU A 275 -8.10 0.40 -12.50
N LYS A 276 -8.66 -0.80 -12.45
CA LYS A 276 -8.29 -1.90 -13.38
C LYS A 276 -8.62 -1.55 -14.83
N GLU A 277 -9.77 -0.91 -15.06
CA GLU A 277 -10.15 -0.40 -16.38
C GLU A 277 -9.20 0.70 -16.87
N LEU A 278 -8.84 1.65 -16.00
CA LEU A 278 -7.82 2.67 -16.28
C LEU A 278 -6.45 2.04 -16.58
N LEU A 279 -6.03 1.05 -15.79
CA LEU A 279 -4.78 0.34 -16.01
C LEU A 279 -4.76 -0.33 -17.38
N GLY A 280 -5.81 -1.09 -17.74
CA GLY A 280 -5.89 -1.72 -19.06
C GLY A 280 -5.89 -0.71 -20.22
N ALA A 281 -6.50 0.45 -20.03
CA ALA A 281 -6.44 1.55 -21.00
C ALA A 281 -5.01 2.12 -21.15
N LEU A 282 -4.28 2.28 -20.05
CA LEU A 282 -2.89 2.73 -20.05
C LEU A 282 -1.94 1.68 -20.65
N GLU A 283 -2.10 0.39 -20.31
CA GLU A 283 -1.33 -0.71 -20.90
C GLU A 283 -1.51 -0.77 -22.41
N SER A 284 -2.74 -0.55 -22.90
CA SER A 284 -3.04 -0.49 -24.33
C SER A 284 -2.37 0.70 -25.00
N LEU A 285 -2.38 1.87 -24.35
CA LEU A 285 -1.75 3.09 -24.87
C LEU A 285 -0.22 2.95 -24.92
N LEU A 286 0.38 2.44 -23.85
CA LEU A 286 1.83 2.37 -23.65
C LEU A 286 2.44 1.09 -24.24
N ARG A 287 1.60 0.11 -24.62
CA ARG A 287 2.00 -1.20 -25.15
C ARG A 287 2.94 -1.98 -24.21
N VAL A 288 2.70 -1.83 -22.90
CA VAL A 288 3.51 -2.45 -21.84
C VAL A 288 2.57 -2.96 -20.76
N ASN A 289 2.85 -4.16 -20.24
CA ASN A 289 2.13 -4.72 -19.09
C ASN A 289 2.50 -3.97 -17.80
N GLY A 290 1.51 -3.54 -17.05
CA GLY A 290 1.66 -2.72 -15.85
C GLY A 290 2.40 -3.43 -14.72
N ILE A 291 2.20 -4.74 -14.54
CA ILE A 291 2.92 -5.52 -13.51
C ILE A 291 4.41 -5.60 -13.86
N LEU A 292 4.77 -5.85 -15.12
CA LEU A 292 6.17 -5.84 -15.55
C LEU A 292 6.82 -4.47 -15.38
N ALA A 293 6.11 -3.41 -15.77
CA ALA A 293 6.61 -2.04 -15.64
C ALA A 293 6.79 -1.65 -14.16
N ARG A 294 5.83 -2.00 -13.30
CA ARG A 294 5.95 -1.82 -11.85
C ARG A 294 7.16 -2.57 -11.28
N ASN A 295 7.29 -3.86 -11.57
CA ASN A 295 8.41 -4.68 -11.07
C ASN A 295 9.76 -4.11 -11.52
N ARG A 296 9.85 -3.66 -12.78
CA ARG A 296 11.03 -2.98 -13.30
C ARG A 296 11.29 -1.66 -12.61
N ASN A 297 10.26 -0.84 -12.38
CA ASN A 297 10.37 0.44 -11.68
C ASN A 297 10.89 0.26 -10.24
N GLU A 298 10.30 -0.70 -9.51
CA GLU A 298 10.73 -1.06 -8.16
C GLU A 298 12.16 -1.61 -8.14
N ALA A 299 12.54 -2.43 -9.12
CA ALA A 299 13.90 -2.96 -9.23
C ALA A 299 14.93 -1.85 -9.53
N LYS A 300 14.60 -0.89 -10.40
CA LYS A 300 15.48 0.28 -10.66
C LYS A 300 15.69 1.13 -9.41
N ALA A 301 14.67 1.31 -8.58
CA ALA A 301 14.78 2.06 -7.35
C ALA A 301 15.77 1.43 -6.34
N ARG A 302 16.07 0.14 -6.49
CA ARG A 302 17.03 -0.61 -5.67
C ARG A 302 18.44 -0.67 -6.26
N LEU A 303 18.66 -0.17 -7.48
CA LEU A 303 20.01 -0.13 -8.05
C LEU A 303 20.91 0.76 -7.18
N PRO A 304 22.17 0.36 -6.96
CA PRO A 304 23.13 1.21 -6.28
C PRO A 304 23.35 2.51 -7.07
N ARG A 305 23.49 3.62 -6.34
CA ARG A 305 23.77 4.94 -6.93
C ARG A 305 25.27 5.18 -6.91
N ILE A 306 25.82 5.54 -8.06
CA ILE A 306 27.23 5.89 -8.21
C ILE A 306 27.40 7.37 -7.89
N ASP A 307 28.24 7.69 -6.91
CA ASP A 307 28.53 9.07 -6.49
C ASP A 307 29.92 9.55 -6.96
N LYS A 308 30.90 8.63 -7.05
CA LYS A 308 32.28 8.95 -7.42
C LYS A 308 32.78 8.00 -8.51
N GLN A 309 33.66 8.49 -9.37
CA GLN A 309 34.35 7.63 -10.33
C GLN A 309 35.36 6.74 -9.62
N VAL A 310 35.55 5.51 -10.11
CA VAL A 310 36.64 4.65 -9.66
C VAL A 310 37.97 5.27 -10.07
N HIS A 311 39.00 5.17 -9.23
CA HIS A 311 40.36 5.52 -9.65
C HIS A 311 40.77 4.69 -10.88
N HIS A 312 41.16 5.36 -11.96
CA HIS A 312 41.50 4.75 -13.26
C HIS A 312 42.54 3.61 -13.23
N PHE A 313 43.33 3.51 -12.15
CA PHE A 313 44.37 2.48 -11.99
C PHE A 313 43.92 1.24 -11.22
N ALA A 314 42.68 1.21 -10.69
CA ALA A 314 42.22 0.18 -9.75
C ALA A 314 41.17 -0.79 -10.30
N SER A 315 40.72 -0.65 -11.56
CA SER A 315 39.59 -1.44 -12.07
C SER A 315 39.83 -1.99 -13.48
N ILE A 316 39.85 -3.33 -13.60
CA ILE A 316 39.79 -4.03 -14.89
C ILE A 316 38.29 -4.14 -15.25
N LEU A 317 37.77 -3.14 -15.94
CA LEU A 317 36.35 -3.04 -16.32
C LEU A 317 36.09 -3.68 -17.68
N GLU A 318 36.38 -4.97 -17.83
CA GLU A 318 36.17 -5.70 -19.08
C GLU A 318 34.91 -6.58 -19.05
N ALA A 319 33.78 -6.03 -18.62
CA ALA A 319 32.47 -6.68 -18.79
C ALA A 319 31.90 -6.40 -20.18
N SER A 320 32.67 -6.66 -21.25
CA SER A 320 32.25 -6.36 -22.63
C SER A 320 31.33 -7.45 -23.22
N GLN A 321 31.31 -8.65 -22.64
CA GLN A 321 30.50 -9.78 -23.10
C GLN A 321 29.98 -10.60 -21.93
N MET A 322 28.74 -11.09 -22.05
CA MET A 322 28.12 -12.00 -21.09
C MET A 322 27.40 -13.14 -21.81
N ALA A 323 27.50 -14.36 -21.28
CA ALA A 323 26.83 -15.50 -21.87
C ALA A 323 25.30 -15.28 -21.88
N GLY A 324 24.68 -15.38 -23.05
CA GLY A 324 23.23 -15.23 -23.23
C GLY A 324 22.70 -13.79 -23.25
N LYS A 325 23.56 -12.76 -23.13
CA LYS A 325 23.17 -11.34 -23.13
C LYS A 325 24.20 -10.47 -23.87
N THR A 326 23.73 -9.48 -24.62
CA THR A 326 24.62 -8.49 -25.25
C THR A 326 24.71 -7.24 -24.37
N VAL A 327 25.92 -6.87 -23.96
CA VAL A 327 26.17 -5.65 -23.18
C VAL A 327 26.06 -4.42 -24.09
N GLN A 328 25.26 -3.46 -23.67
CA GLN A 328 25.09 -2.15 -24.32
C GLN A 328 26.06 -1.11 -23.75
N LYS A 329 26.15 -1.05 -22.42
CA LYS A 329 26.96 -0.08 -21.68
C LYS A 329 27.32 -0.66 -20.31
N VAL A 330 28.50 -0.29 -19.81
CA VAL A 330 28.91 -0.55 -18.44
C VAL A 330 29.18 0.78 -17.74
N GLU A 331 28.63 0.96 -16.55
CA GLU A 331 28.92 2.08 -15.65
C GLU A 331 29.61 1.54 -14.41
N SER A 332 30.57 2.28 -13.88
CA SER A 332 31.29 1.90 -12.67
C SER A 332 31.61 3.12 -11.82
N GLY A 333 31.73 2.89 -10.51
CA GLY A 333 32.06 3.94 -9.56
C GLY A 333 32.00 3.45 -8.13
N ILE A 334 32.14 4.37 -7.20
CA ILE A 334 31.95 4.13 -5.78
C ILE A 334 30.49 4.44 -5.44
N ARG A 335 29.86 3.57 -4.66
CA ARG A 335 28.49 3.77 -4.17
C ARG A 335 28.38 5.06 -3.36
N GLU A 336 27.24 5.73 -3.50
CA GLU A 336 26.79 6.75 -2.55
C GLU A 336 26.90 6.22 -1.11
N GLU A 337 27.39 7.07 -0.22
CA GLU A 337 27.59 6.70 1.18
C GLU A 337 26.25 6.42 1.86
N ILE A 338 26.16 5.26 2.50
CA ILE A 338 25.00 4.86 3.28
C ILE A 338 25.46 4.71 4.72
N ALA A 339 24.87 5.49 5.62
CA ALA A 339 25.23 5.49 7.03
C ALA A 339 25.21 4.06 7.61
N GLY A 340 26.33 3.65 8.22
CA GLY A 340 26.48 2.32 8.82
C GLY A 340 26.87 1.20 7.86
N LEU A 341 27.00 1.46 6.54
CA LEU A 341 27.51 0.49 5.57
C LEU A 341 28.93 0.84 5.12
N HIS A 342 29.73 -0.18 4.80
CA HIS A 342 31.05 0.03 4.20
C HIS A 342 30.93 0.62 2.79
N GLY A 343 31.88 1.47 2.42
CA GLY A 343 32.03 1.92 1.04
C GLY A 343 32.21 0.71 0.11
N SER A 344 31.68 0.82 -1.10
CA SER A 344 31.64 -0.30 -2.03
C SER A 344 31.84 0.16 -3.47
N ASP A 345 32.46 -0.72 -4.25
CA ASP A 345 32.62 -0.54 -5.69
C ASP A 345 31.39 -1.09 -6.41
N VAL A 346 30.85 -0.28 -7.31
CA VAL A 346 29.62 -0.56 -8.03
C VAL A 346 29.90 -0.74 -9.50
N LEU A 347 29.25 -1.75 -10.09
CA LEU A 347 29.18 -1.98 -11.52
C LEU A 347 27.71 -2.06 -11.94
N LEU A 348 27.30 -1.22 -12.90
CA LEU A 348 25.99 -1.32 -13.56
C LEU A 348 26.20 -1.76 -15.01
N ILE A 349 25.64 -2.91 -15.36
CA ILE A 349 25.73 -3.48 -16.71
C ILE A 349 24.37 -3.34 -17.36
N HIS A 350 24.32 -2.54 -18.42
CA HIS A 350 23.13 -2.30 -19.23
C HIS A 350 23.17 -3.25 -20.42
N PHE A 351 22.09 -4.01 -20.62
CA PHE A 351 21.95 -4.94 -21.75
C PHE A 351 21.12 -4.33 -22.86
N THR A 352 21.33 -4.80 -24.10
CA THR A 352 20.61 -4.28 -25.29
C THR A 352 19.12 -4.58 -25.29
N ASP A 353 18.65 -5.55 -24.51
CA ASP A 353 17.22 -5.81 -24.28
C ASP A 353 16.60 -4.89 -23.20
N GLY A 354 17.39 -3.96 -22.68
CA GLY A 354 17.00 -3.00 -21.66
C GLY A 354 17.09 -3.52 -20.23
N SER A 355 17.39 -4.81 -19.99
CA SER A 355 17.67 -5.31 -18.63
C SER A 355 18.95 -4.68 -18.06
N ILE A 356 19.07 -4.66 -16.72
CA ILE A 356 20.22 -4.08 -16.01
C ILE A 356 20.64 -5.03 -14.89
N LEU A 357 21.94 -5.29 -14.78
CA LEU A 357 22.52 -5.96 -13.61
C LEU A 357 23.36 -4.93 -12.83
N GLY A 358 22.97 -4.66 -11.60
CA GLY A 358 23.78 -3.95 -10.62
C GLY A 358 24.56 -4.92 -9.75
N ILE A 359 25.85 -4.69 -9.61
CA ILE A 359 26.76 -5.44 -8.74
C ILE A 359 27.34 -4.42 -7.77
N ASP A 360 27.08 -4.62 -6.49
CA ASP A 360 27.61 -3.80 -5.40
C ASP A 360 28.59 -4.68 -4.59
N THR A 361 29.87 -4.29 -4.57
CA THR A 361 30.96 -5.07 -3.99
C THR A 361 31.36 -4.49 -2.64
N GLY A 362 30.86 -5.09 -1.57
CA GLY A 362 31.30 -4.79 -0.21
C GLY A 362 32.66 -5.42 0.07
N SER A 363 33.59 -4.67 0.65
CA SER A 363 34.85 -5.22 1.15
C SER A 363 35.24 -4.59 2.48
N ASN A 364 35.76 -5.42 3.39
CA ASN A 364 36.29 -4.95 4.67
C ASN A 364 37.74 -4.44 4.59
N VAL A 365 38.37 -4.44 3.40
CA VAL A 365 39.79 -4.13 3.22
C VAL A 365 40.16 -2.73 3.72
N PHE A 366 39.28 -1.74 3.54
CA PHE A 366 39.51 -0.37 4.03
C PHE A 366 39.54 -0.28 5.55
N ASN A 367 38.72 -1.07 6.26
CA ASN A 367 38.67 -1.07 7.72
C ASN A 367 39.91 -1.74 8.33
N ILE A 368 40.42 -2.76 7.65
CA ILE A 368 41.57 -3.50 8.13
C ILE A 368 42.86 -2.71 7.83
N THR A 369 43.02 -2.18 6.62
CA THR A 369 44.22 -1.43 6.21
C THR A 369 44.35 -0.03 6.83
N SER A 370 43.26 0.57 7.31
CA SER A 370 43.30 1.85 8.05
C SER A 370 43.77 1.70 9.50
N ASN A 371 43.62 0.51 10.09
CA ASN A 371 43.90 0.28 11.52
C ASN A 371 45.05 -0.71 11.77
N ARG A 372 45.47 -1.48 10.77
CA ARG A 372 46.44 -2.57 10.90
C ARG A 372 47.25 -2.78 9.62
N ASN A 373 48.53 -3.13 9.78
CA ASN A 373 49.44 -3.44 8.67
C ASN A 373 49.65 -4.96 8.45
N ASP A 374 48.95 -5.82 9.20
CA ASP A 374 49.16 -7.27 9.25
C ASP A 374 47.95 -8.08 8.76
N LEU A 375 47.33 -7.66 7.66
CA LEU A 375 46.13 -8.29 7.10
C LEU A 375 46.40 -9.73 6.69
N ARG A 376 45.80 -10.68 7.41
CA ARG A 376 45.88 -12.11 7.04
C ARG A 376 44.84 -12.42 5.97
N PRO A 377 45.13 -13.33 5.01
CA PRO A 377 44.19 -13.65 3.93
C PRO A 377 42.80 -14.06 4.41
N GLU A 378 42.69 -14.72 5.58
CA GLU A 378 41.42 -15.18 6.13
C GLU A 378 40.56 -14.05 6.71
N GLU A 379 41.14 -12.87 6.92
CA GLU A 379 40.45 -11.69 7.45
C GLU A 379 39.87 -10.82 6.33
N PHE A 380 40.28 -11.06 5.07
CA PHE A 380 39.68 -10.42 3.91
C PHE A 380 38.30 -11.01 3.63
N GLN A 381 37.28 -10.17 3.67
CA GLN A 381 35.93 -10.52 3.27
C GLN A 381 35.49 -9.60 2.14
N THR A 382 34.90 -10.22 1.11
CA THR A 382 34.25 -9.54 0.01
C THR A 382 32.88 -10.18 -0.19
N ASP A 383 31.87 -9.33 -0.36
CA ASP A 383 30.51 -9.75 -0.66
C ASP A 383 30.01 -9.05 -1.92
N PHE A 384 29.17 -9.75 -2.67
CA PHE A 384 28.53 -9.22 -3.87
C PHE A 384 27.03 -9.15 -3.65
N HIS A 385 26.50 -7.94 -3.66
CA HIS A 385 25.07 -7.71 -3.68
C HIS A 385 24.61 -7.48 -5.12
N LEU A 386 23.77 -8.39 -5.62
CA LEU A 386 23.30 -8.39 -7.02
C LEU A 386 21.86 -7.86 -7.08
N THR A 387 21.65 -6.84 -7.91
CA THR A 387 20.32 -6.31 -8.21
C THR A 387 20.02 -6.51 -9.69
N TRP A 388 18.94 -7.23 -10.00
CA TRP A 388 18.50 -7.45 -11.38
C TRP A 388 17.26 -6.61 -11.72
N VAL A 389 17.35 -5.86 -12.82
CA VAL A 389 16.23 -5.11 -13.40
C VAL A 389 15.78 -5.81 -14.69
N PRO A 390 14.56 -6.37 -14.74
CA PRO A 390 14.07 -7.11 -15.89
C PRO A 390 13.77 -6.19 -17.08
N SER A 391 13.86 -6.70 -18.32
CA SER A 391 13.45 -5.97 -19.53
C SER A 391 11.93 -5.72 -19.55
N LEU A 392 11.50 -4.69 -20.29
CA LEU A 392 10.06 -4.42 -20.51
C LEU A 392 9.42 -5.33 -21.56
N SER A 393 10.22 -5.94 -22.44
CA SER A 393 9.72 -6.92 -23.39
C SER A 393 9.57 -8.30 -22.73
N GLN A 394 8.38 -8.87 -22.77
CA GLN A 394 8.25 -10.33 -22.75
C GLN A 394 8.70 -10.81 -24.12
N LYS A 395 9.83 -11.53 -24.17
CA LYS A 395 10.15 -12.33 -25.35
C LYS A 395 9.26 -13.56 -25.38
#